data_AF-A0A6V7LJW3-F1
#
_entry.id   AF-A0A6V7LJW3-F1
#
_cell.length_a   1.000
_cell.length_b   1.000
_cell.length_c   1.000
_cell.angle_alpha   90.00
_cell.angle_beta   90.00
_cell.angle_gamma   90.00
#
_symmetry.space_group_name_H-M   'P 1'
#
loop_
_entity.id
_entity.type
_entity.pdbx_description
1 polymer ?
#
loop_
_entity_poly.entity_id
_entity_poly.type
_entity_poly.pdbx_seq_one_letter_code
_entity_poly.pdbx_strand_id
1 'polypeptide(L)'
;MDVNTVAAGGGSMLFFRSGIFQVGPESAGAHPGPACYKKGGPLAVTDANLALGRLLPEYFPNIFGPQENEPLDKSATLQAFQQLAES
;
A
#
# COMPACT_ATOMS: atom_id res chain seq x y z
N MET A 1 30.71 3.40 -4.65
CA MET A 1 29.95 2.14 -4.57
C MET A 1 28.58 2.44 -5.15
N ASP A 2 28.37 2.13 -6.43
CA ASP A 2 27.06 2.25 -7.06
C ASP A 2 26.22 1.02 -6.69
N VAL A 3 25.32 1.19 -5.73
CA VAL A 3 24.28 0.21 -5.48
C VAL A 3 23.11 0.57 -6.41
N ASN A 4 22.99 -0.15 -7.53
CA ASN A 4 21.76 -0.14 -8.32
C ASN A 4 20.71 -0.99 -7.60
N THR A 5 20.01 -0.40 -6.64
CA THR A 5 18.92 -1.08 -5.94
C THR A 5 17.66 -1.06 -6.80
N VAL A 6 17.30 -2.20 -7.40
CA VAL A 6 15.95 -2.43 -7.95
C VAL A 6 15.04 -2.90 -6.81
N ALA A 7 14.77 -2.05 -5.82
CA ALA A 7 13.90 -2.43 -4.70
C ALA A 7 12.48 -1.91 -4.93
N ALA A 8 11.61 -2.78 -5.44
CA ALA A 8 10.18 -2.64 -5.19
C ALA A 8 9.88 -3.22 -3.79
N GLY A 9 9.73 -2.34 -2.81
CA GLY A 9 9.39 -2.72 -1.43
C GLY A 9 7.87 -2.74 -1.21
N GLY A 10 7.43 -3.08 0.01
CA GLY A 10 6.01 -3.01 0.38
C GLY A 10 5.37 -1.63 0.14
N GLY A 11 6.19 -0.56 0.22
CA GLY A 11 5.76 0.80 -0.05
C GLY A 11 5.69 1.22 -1.52
N SER A 12 6.14 0.40 -2.48
CA SER A 12 6.09 0.79 -3.90
C SER A 12 4.66 1.02 -4.36
N MET A 13 4.39 2.22 -4.88
CA MET A 13 3.04 2.68 -5.24
C MET A 13 2.49 1.94 -6.45
N LEU A 14 1.17 1.78 -6.51
CA LEU A 14 0.43 1.17 -7.61
C LEU A 14 -0.44 2.23 -8.29
N PHE A 15 -0.27 2.44 -9.59
CA PHE A 15 -1.01 3.46 -10.33
C PHE A 15 -1.04 3.17 -11.82
N PHE A 16 -1.98 3.79 -12.54
CA PHE A 16 -1.96 3.85 -14.00
C PHE A 16 -1.22 5.09 -14.48
N ARG A 17 -0.33 4.91 -15.45
CA ARG A 17 0.32 6.00 -16.18
C ARG A 17 0.19 5.74 -17.67
N SER A 18 -0.52 6.64 -18.36
CA SER A 18 -0.79 6.53 -19.80
C SER A 18 -1.44 5.19 -20.19
N GLY A 19 -2.40 4.71 -19.39
CA GLY A 19 -3.12 3.44 -19.62
C GLY A 19 -2.35 2.18 -19.26
N ILE A 20 -1.13 2.29 -18.73
CA ILE A 20 -0.30 1.16 -18.30
C ILE A 20 -0.27 1.14 -16.77
N PHE A 21 -0.56 -0.02 -16.18
CA PHE A 21 -0.41 -0.24 -14.74
C PHE A 21 1.07 -0.33 -14.39
N GLN A 22 1.53 0.52 -13.48
CA GLN A 22 2.92 0.62 -13.05
C GLN A 22 3.05 0.40 -11.54
N VAL A 23 4.22 -0.09 -11.14
CA VAL A 23 4.58 -0.34 -9.74
C VAL A 23 5.89 0.37 -9.44
N GLY A 24 5.84 1.40 -8.60
CA GLY A 24 6.96 2.30 -8.36
C GLY A 24 7.43 3.05 -9.62
N PRO A 25 8.60 3.71 -9.58
CA PRO A 25 9.57 3.76 -8.47
C PRO A 25 9.10 4.57 -7.25
N GLU A 26 8.01 5.32 -7.38
CA GLU A 26 7.41 6.09 -6.31
C GLU A 26 7.03 5.19 -5.11
N SER A 27 7.22 5.72 -3.91
CA SER A 27 6.99 4.99 -2.66
C SER A 27 6.02 5.75 -1.76
N ALA A 28 5.10 5.01 -1.16
CA ALA A 28 4.19 5.47 -0.12
C ALA A 28 4.92 5.80 1.20
N GLY A 29 6.18 5.35 1.34
CA GLY A 29 6.96 5.53 2.56
C GLY A 29 6.33 4.81 3.76
N ALA A 30 6.67 5.28 4.96
CA ALA A 30 6.06 4.82 6.21
C ALA A 30 4.91 5.72 6.69
N HIS A 31 4.94 7.01 6.30
CA HIS A 31 3.89 7.99 6.59
C HIS A 31 3.70 8.86 5.32
N PRO A 32 2.49 8.92 4.74
CA PRO A 32 1.27 8.27 5.19
C PRO A 32 1.29 6.73 5.05
N GLY A 33 2.23 6.18 4.28
CA GLY A 33 2.33 4.74 4.04
C GLY A 33 1.26 4.22 3.08
N PRO A 34 1.12 2.89 2.93
CA PRO A 34 0.08 2.26 2.10
C PRO A 34 -1.35 2.63 2.55
N ALA A 35 -2.34 2.48 1.67
CA ALA A 35 -3.73 2.82 1.97
C ALA A 35 -4.27 2.07 3.20
N CYS A 36 -3.89 0.80 3.37
CA CYS A 36 -4.21 -0.02 4.52
C CYS A 36 -3.71 0.51 5.87
N TYR A 37 -2.83 1.52 5.89
CA TYR A 37 -2.37 2.16 7.13
C TYR A 37 -3.38 3.17 7.68
N LYS A 38 -4.46 3.49 6.94
CA LYS A 38 -5.52 4.45 7.33
C LYS A 38 -5.00 5.87 7.63
N LYS A 39 -3.90 6.28 7.01
CA LYS A 39 -3.29 7.61 7.16
C LYS A 39 -3.39 8.47 5.89
N GLY A 40 -4.31 8.13 4.98
CA GLY A 40 -4.51 8.85 3.71
C GLY A 40 -3.47 8.52 2.63
N GLY A 41 -2.88 7.33 2.70
CA GLY A 41 -1.84 6.87 1.78
C GLY A 41 -2.36 6.32 0.45
N PRO A 42 -1.50 6.23 -0.58
CA PRO A 42 -1.81 5.62 -1.87
C PRO A 42 -1.88 4.09 -1.78
N LEU A 43 -2.38 3.43 -2.83
CA LEU A 43 -2.17 2.00 -3.02
C LEU A 43 -0.67 1.69 -3.15
N ALA A 44 -0.22 0.67 -2.44
CA ALA A 44 1.14 0.13 -2.52
C ALA A 44 1.16 -1.41 -2.57
N VAL A 45 2.34 -2.01 -2.75
CA VAL A 45 2.51 -3.48 -2.76
C VAL A 45 1.97 -4.15 -1.47
N THR A 46 2.07 -3.47 -0.32
CA THR A 46 1.45 -3.93 0.93
C THR A 46 -0.06 -4.11 0.79
N ASP A 47 -0.77 -3.17 0.14
CA ASP A 47 -2.21 -3.28 -0.11
C ASP A 47 -2.54 -4.49 -0.98
N ALA A 48 -1.76 -4.73 -2.05
CA ALA A 48 -1.97 -5.90 -2.91
C ALA A 48 -1.84 -7.21 -2.12
N ASN A 49 -0.85 -7.31 -1.25
CA ASN A 49 -0.66 -8.50 -0.42
C ASN A 49 -1.75 -8.65 0.64
N LEU A 50 -2.27 -7.55 1.20
CA LEU A 50 -3.42 -7.59 2.11
C LEU A 50 -4.71 -8.02 1.41
N ALA A 51 -4.98 -7.49 0.21
CA ALA A 51 -6.14 -7.87 -0.60
C ALA A 51 -6.14 -9.37 -0.89
N LEU A 52 -4.99 -9.91 -1.28
CA LEU A 52 -4.78 -11.32 -1.62
C LEU A 52 -4.68 -12.23 -0.39
N GLY A 53 -4.77 -11.70 0.84
CA GLY A 53 -4.68 -12.48 2.08
C GLY A 53 -3.30 -13.05 2.37
N ARG A 54 -2.25 -12.49 1.75
CA ARG A 54 -0.84 -12.81 2.08
C ARG A 54 -0.36 -12.09 3.33
N LEU A 55 -0.97 -10.93 3.62
CA LEU A 55 -0.87 -10.28 4.92
C LEU A 55 -2.16 -10.55 5.69
N LEU A 56 -1.99 -11.06 6.90
CA LEU A 56 -3.05 -11.39 7.84
C LEU A 56 -3.02 -10.35 8.97
N PRO A 57 -3.97 -9.38 9.02
CA PRO A 57 -3.96 -8.29 9.99
C PRO A 57 -3.81 -8.71 11.44
N GLU A 58 -4.35 -9.87 11.82
CA GLU A 58 -4.30 -10.42 13.17
C GLU A 58 -2.88 -10.72 13.68
N TYR A 59 -1.90 -10.84 12.80
CA TYR A 59 -0.48 -11.03 13.14
C TYR A 59 0.34 -9.74 13.14
N PHE A 60 -0.29 -8.59 12.82
CA PHE A 60 0.35 -7.29 12.86
C PHE A 60 -0.01 -6.53 14.14
N PRO A 61 0.92 -5.71 14.67
CA PRO A 61 0.59 -4.83 15.78
C PRO A 61 -0.43 -3.77 15.35
N ASN A 62 -1.33 -3.39 16.27
CA ASN A 62 -2.31 -2.34 16.05
C ASN A 62 -1.65 -0.96 16.18
N ILE A 63 -0.80 -0.58 15.22
CA ILE A 63 -0.05 0.70 15.20
C ILE A 63 -0.45 1.60 14.01
N PHE A 64 -1.53 1.24 13.33
CA PHE A 64 -2.05 1.96 12.17
C PHE A 64 -3.20 2.89 12.59
N GLY A 65 -3.78 3.62 11.64
CA GLY A 65 -4.80 4.62 11.94
C GLY A 65 -4.23 5.98 12.38
N PRO A 66 -5.06 7.04 12.40
CA PRO A 66 -4.67 8.37 12.84
C PRO A 66 -4.21 8.41 14.30
N GLN A 67 -4.69 7.49 15.15
CA GLN A 67 -4.32 7.39 16.56
C GLN A 67 -3.31 6.27 16.85
N GLU A 68 -2.77 5.62 15.80
CA GLU A 68 -1.73 4.59 15.91
C GLU A 68 -2.09 3.43 16.86
N ASN A 69 -3.37 3.04 16.86
CA ASN A 69 -3.92 2.00 17.72
C ASN A 69 -4.87 1.05 16.97
N GLU A 70 -4.84 1.06 15.63
CA GLU A 70 -5.73 0.28 14.77
C GLU A 70 -4.98 -0.80 13.99
N PRO A 71 -5.65 -1.89 13.59
CA PRO A 71 -5.07 -2.91 12.70
C PRO A 71 -4.97 -2.39 11.25
N LEU A 72 -4.33 -3.19 10.38
CA LEU A 72 -4.37 -2.97 8.93
C LEU A 72 -5.81 -3.02 8.41
N ASP A 73 -6.15 -2.08 7.52
CA ASP A 73 -7.50 -1.94 7.00
C ASP A 73 -7.66 -2.55 5.61
N LYS A 74 -8.18 -3.78 5.58
CA LYS A 74 -8.49 -4.47 4.33
C LYS A 74 -9.61 -3.77 3.55
N SER A 75 -10.55 -3.10 4.23
CA SER A 75 -11.64 -2.41 3.54
C SER A 75 -11.14 -1.19 2.77
N ALA A 76 -10.24 -0.41 3.38
CA ALA A 76 -9.58 0.73 2.72
C ALA A 76 -8.80 0.28 1.47
N THR A 77 -8.05 -0.82 1.57
CA THR A 77 -7.36 -1.43 0.42
C THR A 77 -8.32 -1.75 -0.72
N LEU A 78 -9.42 -2.46 -0.44
CA LEU A 78 -10.36 -2.92 -1.47
C LEU A 78 -11.08 -1.73 -2.13
N GLN A 79 -11.48 -0.73 -1.35
CA GLN A 79 -12.08 0.49 -1.87
C GLN A 79 -11.12 1.26 -2.79
N ALA A 80 -9.85 1.38 -2.40
CA ALA A 80 -8.85 2.05 -3.22
C ALA A 80 -8.58 1.29 -4.54
N PHE A 81 -8.53 -0.05 -4.51
CA PHE A 81 -8.40 -0.86 -5.73
C PHE A 81 -9.62 -0.74 -6.64
N GLN A 82 -10.82 -0.65 -6.08
CA GLN A 82 -12.02 -0.43 -6.87
C GLN A 82 -11.97 0.93 -7.59
N GLN A 83 -11.58 2.00 -6.88
CA GLN A 83 -11.41 3.32 -7.47
C GLN A 83 -10.36 3.32 -8.59
N LEU A 84 -9.26 2.59 -8.42
CA LEU A 84 -8.22 2.45 -9.44
C LEU A 84 -8.69 1.63 -10.65
N ALA A 85 -9.58 0.65 -10.46
CA ALA A 85 -10.13 -0.14 -11.55
C ALA A 85 -11.16 0.64 -12.39
N GLU A 86 -11.76 1.68 -11.82
CA GLU A 86 -12.75 2.55 -12.45
C GLU A 86 -12.12 3.83 -13.06
N SER A 87 -10.80 4.03 -12.89
CA SER A 87 -10.06 5.23 -13.34
C SER A 87 -9.57 5.20 -14.79
#